data_AF-A0AA35RYW1-F1
#
_entry.id   AF-A0AA35RYW1-F1
#
_cell.length_a   1.000
_cell.length_b   1.000
_cell.length_c   1.000
_cell.angle_alpha   90.00
_cell.angle_beta   90.00
_cell.angle_gamma   90.00
#
_symmetry.space_group_name_H-M   'P 1'
#
loop_
_entity.id
_entity.type
_entity.pdbx_description
1 polymer ?
#
loop_
_entity_poly.entity_id
_entity_poly.type
_entity_poly.pdbx_seq_one_letter_code
_entity_poly.pdbx_strand_id
1 'polypeptide(L)' 'NNWTIEQGNRYTITATVFNAAGSALVSNAVTATTMQTDPGHPTLVRSGIVTSSSITVRWQAVSCLDRNGDVTSYRAQ' A
#
# COMPACT_ATOMS: atom_id res chain seq x y z
N ASN A 1 2.66 -17.38 11.47
CA ASN A 1 2.25 -16.24 12.33
C ASN A 1 2.06 -15.05 11.40
N ASN A 2 0.79 -14.72 11.08
CA ASN A 2 0.41 -13.94 9.89
C ASN A 2 0.07 -12.46 10.20
N TRP A 3 0.86 -11.82 11.07
CA TRP A 3 0.61 -10.43 11.49
C TRP A 3 1.48 -9.47 10.68
N THR A 4 1.07 -9.15 9.45
CA THR A 4 1.75 -8.18 8.59
C THR A 4 0.94 -6.89 8.56
N ILE A 5 1.56 -5.75 8.90
CA ILE A 5 0.96 -4.42 8.75
C ILE A 5 1.39 -3.90 7.36
N GLU A 6 0.44 -3.50 6.53
CA GLU A 6 0.69 -3.00 5.17
C GLU A 6 1.37 -1.64 5.21
N GLN A 7 2.31 -1.43 4.30
CA GLN A 7 3.12 -0.22 4.24
C GLN A 7 2.35 0.92 3.55
N GLY A 8 2.65 2.18 3.89
CA GLY A 8 1.88 3.34 3.43
C GLY A 8 0.41 3.42 3.88
N ASN A 9 -0.07 2.55 4.78
CA ASN A 9 -1.48 2.47 5.20
C ASN A 9 -1.73 3.09 6.58
N ARG A 10 -2.95 3.61 6.78
CA ARG A 10 -3.39 4.27 8.01
C ARG A 10 -4.19 3.30 8.88
N TYR A 11 -3.80 3.17 10.15
CA TYR A 11 -4.37 2.25 11.12
C TYR A 11 -4.91 2.99 12.33
N THR A 12 -6.09 2.56 12.80
CA THR A 12 -6.67 2.99 14.08
C THR A 12 -6.47 1.89 15.11
N ILE A 13 -5.81 2.24 16.22
CA ILE A 13 -5.39 1.32 17.27
C ILE A 13 -6.15 1.68 18.55
N THR A 14 -6.71 0.65 19.20
CA THR A 14 -7.37 0.74 20.51
C THR A 14 -6.92 -0.43 21.37
N ALA A 15 -7.00 -0.28 22.69
CA ALA A 15 -6.65 -1.33 23.64
C ALA A 15 -7.72 -1.48 24.72
N THR A 16 -7.87 -2.71 25.22
CA THR A 16 -8.76 -3.04 26.34
C THR A 16 -7.99 -3.95 27.30
N VAL A 17 -8.10 -3.68 28.60
CA VAL A 17 -7.57 -4.59 29.64
C VAL A 17 -8.63 -5.62 30.01
N PHE A 18 -8.22 -6.87 30.22
CA PHE A 18 -9.10 -7.96 30.63
C PHE A 18 -8.50 -8.73 31.81
N ASN A 19 -9.34 -9.18 32.75
CA ASN A 19 -8.96 -10.05 33.87
C ASN A 19 -10.10 -11.04 34.17
N ALA A 20 -9.96 -11.83 35.24
CA ALA A 20 -10.97 -12.84 35.63
C ALA A 20 -12.35 -12.26 35.99
N ALA A 21 -12.43 -10.97 36.34
CA ALA A 21 -13.69 -10.28 36.62
C ALA A 21 -14.33 -9.67 35.36
N GLY A 22 -13.63 -9.66 34.22
CA GLY A 22 -14.12 -9.18 32.93
C GLY A 22 -13.17 -8.23 32.20
N SER A 23 -13.68 -7.61 31.13
CA SER A 23 -12.97 -6.61 30.33
C SER A 23 -13.36 -5.19 30.73
N ALA A 24 -12.39 -4.28 30.77
CA ALA A 24 -12.63 -2.86 31.02
C ALA A 24 -13.14 -2.13 29.77
N LEU A 25 -13.35 -0.82 29.90
CA LEU A 25 -13.65 0.05 28.76
C LEU A 25 -12.47 0.09 27.77
N VAL A 26 -12.79 0.33 26.51
CA VAL A 26 -11.79 0.55 25.46
C VAL A 26 -11.07 1.88 25.68
N SER A 27 -9.77 1.91 25.39
CA SER A 27 -8.96 3.13 25.42
C SER A 27 -9.45 4.16 24.39
N ASN A 28 -8.92 5.39 24.48
CA ASN A 28 -8.97 6.30 23.35
C ASN A 28 -8.28 5.67 22.12
N ALA A 29 -8.79 6.02 20.94
CA ALA A 29 -8.20 5.58 19.68
C ALA A 29 -6.97 6.43 19.34
N VAL A 30 -5.91 5.77 18.87
CA VAL A 30 -4.74 6.42 18.28
C VAL A 30 -4.69 6.04 16.81
N THR A 31 -4.34 7.00 15.95
CA THR A 31 -4.19 6.75 14.51
C THR A 31 -2.74 6.91 14.10
N ALA A 32 -2.20 5.93 13.37
CA ALA A 32 -0.84 5.95 12.86
C ALA A 32 -0.81 5.55 11.39
N THR A 33 0.08 6.15 10.60
CA THR A 33 0.35 5.75 9.22
C THR A 33 1.71 5.08 9.15
N THR A 34 1.80 3.91 8.54
CA THR A 34 3.07 3.21 8.33
C THR A 34 3.96 3.96 7.35
N MET A 35 5.28 3.76 7.43
CA MET A 35 6.22 4.33 6.48
C MET A 35 5.89 3.90 5.05
N GLN A 36 6.10 4.81 4.10
CA GLN A 36 6.03 4.49 2.68
C GLN A 36 7.32 3.77 2.26
N THR A 37 7.22 2.86 1.30
CA THR A 37 8.37 2.19 0.68
C THR A 37 8.17 2.07 -0.82
N ASP A 38 9.11 1.42 -1.50
CA ASP A 38 9.07 1.29 -2.95
C ASP A 38 7.71 0.71 -3.40
N PRO A 39 7.02 1.40 -4.34
CA PRO A 39 5.82 0.86 -4.93
C PRO A 39 6.17 -0.38 -5.76
N GLY A 40 5.22 -1.31 -5.84
CA GLY A 40 5.30 -2.44 -6.75
C GLY A 40 5.31 -2.03 -8.23
N HIS A 41 5.36 -3.02 -9.11
CA HIS A 41 5.43 -2.75 -10.55
C HIS A 41 4.08 -2.32 -11.14
N PRO A 42 4.09 -1.46 -12.18
CA PRO A 42 2.91 -1.20 -12.98
C PRO A 42 2.35 -2.49 -13.59
N THR A 43 1.04 -2.57 -13.72
CA THR A 43 0.37 -3.77 -14.24
C THR A 43 -0.02 -3.60 -15.71
N LEU A 44 -0.34 -4.70 -16.41
CA LEU A 44 -0.78 -4.70 -17.81
C LEU A 44 0.10 -3.85 -18.77
N VAL A 45 1.42 -3.95 -18.62
CA VAL A 45 2.37 -3.29 -19.52
C VAL A 45 2.24 -3.89 -20.93
N ARG A 46 1.94 -3.05 -21.92
CA ARG A 46 1.74 -3.47 -23.32
C ARG A 46 2.29 -2.45 -24.30
N SER A 47 2.83 -2.95 -25.41
CA SER A 47 3.22 -2.15 -26.55
C SER A 47 1.99 -1.82 -27.42
N GLY A 48 1.94 -0.59 -27.92
CA GLY A 48 0.99 -0.13 -28.93
C GLY A 48 1.67 -0.09 -30.30
N ILE A 49 1.60 1.09 -30.94
CA ILE A 49 2.21 1.33 -32.25
C ILE A 49 3.74 1.24 -32.13
N VAL A 50 4.34 0.45 -33.02
CA VAL A 50 5.79 0.29 -33.17
C VAL A 50 6.18 0.83 -34.54
N THR A 51 7.19 1.70 -34.58
CA THR A 51 7.83 2.18 -35.81
C THR A 51 9.31 1.79 -35.80
N SER A 52 10.05 2.13 -36.85
CA SER A 52 11.50 1.89 -36.89
C SER A 52 12.29 2.64 -35.80
N SER A 53 11.74 3.71 -35.23
CA SER A 53 12.44 4.58 -34.27
C SER A 53 11.67 4.89 -32.99
N SER A 54 10.45 4.35 -32.83
CA SER A 54 9.62 4.63 -31.66
C SER A 54 8.68 3.48 -31.33
N ILE A 55 8.35 3.39 -30.04
CA ILE A 55 7.35 2.47 -29.51
C ILE A 55 6.45 3.22 -28.54
N THR A 56 5.14 3.02 -28.66
CA THR A 56 4.19 3.47 -27.64
C THR A 56 4.05 2.38 -26.58
N VAL A 57 4.22 2.73 -25.31
CA VAL A 57 4.00 1.80 -24.19
C VAL A 57 2.84 2.32 -23.34
N ARG A 58 1.96 1.41 -22.93
CA ARG A 58 0.84 1.70 -22.01
C ARG A 58 0.87 0.71 -20.86
N TRP A 59 0.51 1.18 -19.67
CA TRP A 59 0.43 0.38 -18.44
C TRP A 59 -0.75 0.85 -17.59
N GLN A 60 -1.10 0.05 -16.60
CA GLN A 60 -2.00 0.41 -15.51
C GLN A 60 -1.20 0.73 -14.25
N ALA A 61 -1.80 1.54 -13.38
CA ALA A 61 -1.20 1.90 -12.09
C ALA A 61 -0.91 0.65 -11.24
N VAL A 62 0.00 0.83 -10.27
CA VAL A 62 0.28 -0.17 -9.24
C VAL A 62 -1.01 -0.46 -8.46
N SER A 63 -1.22 -1.72 -8.09
CA SER A 63 -2.38 -2.11 -7.29
C SER A 63 -2.39 -1.35 -5.96
N CYS A 64 -3.56 -1.10 -5.36
CA CYS A 64 -3.62 -0.43 -4.05
C CYS A 64 -2.85 -1.17 -2.96
N LEU A 65 -2.81 -2.51 -3.04
CA LEU A 65 -2.13 -3.37 -2.07
C LEU A 65 -0.60 -3.24 -2.18
N ASP A 66 -0.09 -3.07 -3.40
CA ASP A 66 1.35 -2.99 -3.67
C ASP A 66 1.86 -1.55 -3.80
N ARG A 67 0.97 -0.56 -3.60
CA ARG A 67 1.32 0.85 -3.81
C ARG A 67 2.32 1.35 -2.78
N ASN A 68 2.28 0.79 -1.57
CA ASN A 68 3.17 1.10 -0.44
C ASN A 68 3.32 2.60 -0.12
N GLY A 69 2.34 3.43 -0.49
CA GLY A 69 2.43 4.88 -0.41
C GLY A 69 1.80 5.57 -1.62
N ASP A 70 2.25 6.79 -1.90
CA ASP A 70 1.81 7.58 -3.06
C ASP A 70 2.79 7.39 -4.22
N VAL A 71 2.26 7.10 -5.43
CA VAL A 71 3.08 6.98 -6.64
C VAL A 71 3.31 8.37 -7.24
N THR A 72 4.55 8.84 -7.26
CA THR A 72 4.92 10.19 -7.71
C THR A 72 5.44 10.26 -9.14
N SER A 73 6.02 9.17 -9.68
CA SER A 73 6.54 9.11 -11.05
C SER A 73 6.66 7.67 -11.56
N TYR A 74 6.85 7.51 -12.87
CA TYR A 74 7.20 6.24 -13.52
C TYR A 74 8.50 6.40 -14.28
N ARG A 75 9.37 5.37 -14.23
CA ARG A 75 10.62 5.31 -14.99
C ARG A 75 10.60 4.09 -15.90
N ALA A 76 10.82 4.29 -17.19
CA ALA A 76 11.15 3.22 -18.13
C ALA A 76 12.67 3.03 -18.18
N GLN A 77 13.12 1.78 -18.27
CA GLN A 77 14.54 1.40 -18.38
C GLN A 77 14.73 0.46 -19.56
#